data_AF-A0A7C4CR64-F1
#
_entry.id   AF-A0A7C4CR64-F1
#
_cell.length_a   1.000
_cell.length_b   1.000
_cell.length_c   1.000
_cell.angle_alpha   90.00
_cell.angle_beta   90.00
_cell.angle_gamma   90.00
#
_symmetry.space_group_name_H-M   'P 1'
#
loop_
_entity.id
_entity.type
_entity.pdbx_description
1 polymer ?
#
loop_
_entity_poly.entity_id
_entity_poly.type
_entity_poly.pdbx_seq_one_letter_code
_entity_poly.pdbx_strand_id
1 'polypeptide(L)'
;MSENLGSKFLTKTEKLYLEALAKYPTIKDAALALGVSPRTLYNWCYNFRKRYEARRGWINSVLNYKRKSALITKILSKRVPLEEVGEE
;
A
#
# COMPACT_ATOMS: atom_id res chain seq x y z
N MET A 1 -11.54 7.09 16.93
CA MET A 1 -11.62 5.84 16.14
C MET A 1 -10.94 6.07 14.80
N SER A 2 -9.74 5.51 14.61
CA SER A 2 -8.95 5.68 13.38
C SER A 2 -9.59 4.84 12.27
N GLU A 3 -10.35 5.48 11.38
CA GLU A 3 -10.88 4.81 10.20
C GLU A 3 -9.75 4.16 9.40
N ASN A 4 -10.02 2.90 9.07
CA ASN A 4 -9.10 1.90 8.61
C ASN A 4 -8.74 2.20 7.13
N LEU A 5 -7.83 3.15 6.87
CA LEU A 5 -7.37 3.51 5.52
C LEU A 5 -6.82 2.30 4.72
N GLY A 6 -6.34 1.27 5.43
CA GLY A 6 -5.95 -0.01 4.83
C GLY A 6 -7.09 -0.81 4.20
N SER A 7 -8.35 -0.46 4.48
CA SER A 7 -9.54 -1.16 3.93
C SER A 7 -9.79 -0.98 2.45
N LYS A 8 -9.32 0.12 1.83
CA LYS A 8 -9.59 0.37 0.41
C LYS A 8 -8.66 -0.35 -0.55
N PHE A 9 -7.44 -0.69 -0.10
CA PHE A 9 -6.37 -1.16 -1.00
C PHE A 9 -5.90 -2.60 -0.74
N LEU A 10 -6.24 -3.16 0.41
CA LEU A 10 -5.97 -4.55 0.77
C LEU A 10 -7.28 -5.31 0.84
N THR A 11 -7.31 -6.48 0.21
CA THR A 11 -8.42 -7.42 0.34
C THR A 11 -8.52 -7.96 1.78
N LYS A 12 -9.68 -8.54 2.13
CA LYS A 12 -9.89 -9.15 3.45
C LYS A 12 -8.83 -10.22 3.77
N THR A 13 -8.51 -11.08 2.79
CA THR A 13 -7.49 -12.13 2.94
C THR A 13 -6.09 -11.55 3.12
N GLU A 14 -5.73 -10.50 2.37
CA GLU A 14 -4.41 -9.87 2.52
C GLU A 14 -4.23 -9.24 3.89
N LYS A 15 -5.28 -8.61 4.44
CA LYS A 15 -5.26 -8.09 5.81
C LYS A 15 -5.04 -9.21 6.82
N LEU A 16 -5.84 -10.28 6.72
CA LEU A 16 -5.75 -11.45 7.59
C LEU A 16 -4.33 -12.02 7.60
N TYR A 17 -3.72 -12.16 6.42
CA TYR A 17 -2.36 -12.70 6.30
C TYR A 17 -1.31 -11.74 6.87
N LEU A 18 -1.43 -10.43 6.63
CA LEU A 18 -0.52 -9.43 7.21
C LEU A 18 -0.64 -9.35 8.73
N GLU A 19 -1.86 -9.43 9.27
CA GLU A 19 -2.12 -9.45 10.71
C GLU A 19 -1.51 -10.69 11.37
N ALA A 20 -1.66 -11.87 10.76
CA ALA A 20 -1.00 -13.09 11.23
C ALA A 20 0.53 -12.96 11.19
N LEU A 21 1.10 -12.47 10.09
CA LEU A 21 2.55 -12.26 9.96
C LEU A 21 3.10 -11.22 10.96
N ALA A 22 2.29 -10.26 11.40
CA ALA A 22 2.68 -9.31 12.43
C ALA A 22 2.63 -9.91 13.86
N LYS A 23 1.78 -10.91 14.07
CA LYS A 23 1.54 -11.52 15.39
C LYS A 23 2.48 -12.69 15.69
N TYR A 24 2.88 -13.46 14.68
CA TYR A 24 3.67 -14.69 14.85
C TYR A 24 5.12 -14.51 14.40
N PRO A 25 6.10 -15.12 15.09
CA PRO A 25 7.52 -14.92 14.82
C PRO A 25 8.00 -15.59 13.52
N THR A 26 7.28 -16.60 13.03
CA THR A 26 7.64 -17.31 11.80
C THR A 26 6.45 -17.45 10.85
N ILE A 27 6.75 -17.57 9.55
CA ILE A 27 5.74 -17.84 8.52
C ILE A 27 5.03 -19.18 8.76
N LYS A 28 5.72 -20.17 9.34
CA LYS A 28 5.11 -21.47 9.64
C LYS A 28 4.06 -21.35 10.75
N ASP A 29 4.37 -20.62 11.82
CA ASP A 29 3.44 -20.40 12.93
C ASP A 29 2.23 -19.56 12.49
N ALA A 30 2.47 -18.53 11.66
CA ALA A 30 1.40 -17.76 11.04
C ALA A 30 0.50 -18.64 10.16
N ALA A 31 1.08 -19.51 9.33
CA ALA A 31 0.32 -20.41 8.46
C ALA A 31 -0.51 -21.41 9.27
N LEU A 32 0.06 -21.96 10.35
CA LEU A 32 -0.63 -22.85 11.27
C LEU A 32 -1.83 -22.15 11.93
N ALA A 33 -1.63 -20.93 12.45
CA ALA A 33 -2.69 -20.14 13.06
C ALA A 33 -3.82 -19.77 12.07
N LEU A 34 -3.48 -19.62 10.80
CA LEU A 34 -4.42 -19.31 9.72
C LEU A 34 -5.13 -20.55 9.15
N GLY A 35 -4.72 -21.77 9.53
CA GLY A 35 -5.26 -23.00 8.97
C GLY A 35 -4.90 -23.21 7.49
N VAL A 36 -3.79 -22.63 7.02
CA VAL A 36 -3.32 -22.77 5.63
C VAL A 36 -1.99 -23.50 5.58
N SER A 37 -1.66 -24.09 4.41
CA SER A 37 -0.34 -24.69 4.26
C SER A 37 0.77 -23.64 4.34
N PRO A 38 1.94 -23.92 4.96
CA PRO A 38 3.08 -23.01 4.95
C PRO A 38 3.47 -22.59 3.53
N ARG A 39 3.42 -23.53 2.57
CA ARG A 39 3.72 -23.27 1.15
C ARG A 39 2.81 -22.19 0.56
N THR A 40 1.52 -22.23 0.90
CA THR A 40 0.55 -21.20 0.47
C THR A 40 0.97 -19.82 0.97
N LEU A 41 1.32 -19.71 2.25
CA LEU A 41 1.70 -18.42 2.83
C LEU A 41 3.05 -17.91 2.30
N TYR A 42 4.03 -18.79 2.08
CA TYR A 42 5.29 -18.43 1.41
C TYR A 42 5.06 -17.92 -0.02
N ASN A 43 4.30 -18.65 -0.83
CA ASN A 43 3.97 -18.25 -2.20
C ASN A 43 3.25 -16.90 -2.21
N TRP A 44 2.31 -16.72 -1.27
CA TRP A 44 1.61 -15.46 -1.13
C TRP A 44 2.57 -14.32 -0.75
N CYS A 45 3.46 -14.50 0.23
CA CYS A 45 4.44 -13.48 0.63
C CYS A 45 5.34 -13.08 -0.53
N TYR A 46 5.81 -14.06 -1.31
CA TYR A 46 6.63 -13.82 -2.50
C TYR A 46 5.91 -12.95 -3.54
N ASN A 47 4.66 -13.30 -3.86
CA ASN A 47 3.83 -12.53 -4.81
C ASN A 47 3.45 -11.16 -4.26
N PHE A 48 3.20 -11.05 -2.95
CA PHE A 48 2.93 -9.78 -2.28
C PHE A 48 4.13 -8.84 -2.39
N ARG A 49 5.36 -9.33 -2.15
CA ARG A 49 6.60 -8.56 -2.32
C ARG A 49 6.75 -8.04 -3.74
N LYS A 50 6.57 -8.89 -4.76
CA LYS A 50 6.64 -8.45 -6.17
C LYS A 50 5.66 -7.33 -6.49
N ARG A 51 4.41 -7.48 -6.06
CA ARG A 51 3.36 -6.44 -6.26
C ARG A 51 3.71 -5.15 -5.54
N TYR A 52 4.24 -5.25 -4.32
CA TYR A 52 4.70 -4.10 -3.55
C TYR A 52 5.83 -3.36 -4.26
N GLU A 53 6.86 -4.07 -4.72
CA GLU A 53 8.01 -3.49 -5.42
C GLU A 53 7.59 -2.77 -6.70
N ALA A 54 6.73 -3.40 -7.52
CA ALA A 54 6.22 -2.78 -8.75
C ALA A 54 5.44 -1.49 -8.46
N ARG A 55 4.53 -1.52 -7.48
CA ARG A 55 3.75 -0.33 -7.09
C ARG A 55 4.62 0.75 -6.47
N ARG A 56 5.58 0.37 -5.62
CA ARG A 56 6.50 1.31 -4.96
C ARG A 56 7.42 1.99 -5.97
N GLY A 57 7.91 1.28 -6.98
CA GLY A 57 8.67 1.86 -8.08
C GLY A 57 7.87 2.94 -8.80
N TRP A 58 6.63 2.63 -9.19
CA TRP A 58 5.74 3.61 -9.82
C TRP A 58 5.46 4.83 -8.91
N ILE A 59 5.10 4.61 -7.63
CA ILE A 59 4.83 5.69 -6.67
C ILE A 59 6.06 6.57 -6.51
N ASN A 60 7.25 5.99 -6.35
CA ASN A 60 8.49 6.74 -6.19
C ASN A 60 8.79 7.60 -7.43
N SER A 61 8.60 7.05 -8.63
CA SER A 61 8.76 7.80 -9.88
C SER A 61 7.79 8.98 -9.95
N VAL A 62 6.50 8.76 -9.65
CA VAL A 62 5.49 9.82 -9.64
C VAL A 62 5.83 10.90 -8.61
N LEU A 63 6.22 10.52 -7.40
CA LEU A 63 6.61 11.46 -6.35
C LEU A 63 7.89 12.24 -6.70
N ASN A 64 8.81 11.63 -7.45
CA ASN A 64 9.99 12.33 -7.97
C ASN A 64 9.60 13.44 -8.95
N TYR A 65 8.68 13.16 -9.89
CA TYR A 65 8.17 14.19 -10.80
C TYR A 65 7.33 15.24 -10.09
N LYS A 66 6.55 14.87 -9.06
CA LYS A 66 5.80 15.80 -8.22
C LYS A 66 6.70 16.90 -7.64
N ARG A 67 7.89 16.54 -7.15
CA ARG A 67 8.87 17.51 -6.59
C ARG A 67 9.40 18.50 -7.63
N LYS A 68 9.29 18.20 -8.92
CA LYS A 68 9.84 19.02 -10.02
C LYS A 68 8.80 19.97 -10.62
N SER A 69 7.52 19.82 -10.33
CA SER A 69 6.44 20.59 -10.98
C SER A 69 5.32 20.95 -10.00
N ALA A 70 5.03 22.26 -9.91
CA ALA A 70 3.89 22.79 -9.16
C ALA A 70 2.56 22.27 -9.72
N LEU A 71 2.44 22.16 -11.05
CA LEU A 71 1.24 21.61 -11.71
C LEU A 71 0.98 20.15 -11.31
N ILE A 72 2.00 19.30 -11.35
CA ILE A 72 1.87 17.89 -10.91
C ILE A 72 1.52 17.83 -9.42
N THR A 73 2.08 18.73 -8.61
CA THR A 73 1.73 18.85 -7.20
C THR A 73 0.26 19.19 -6.99
N LYS A 74 -0.30 20.11 -7.79
CA LYS A 74 -1.71 20.49 -7.79
C LYS A 74 -2.62 19.32 -8.20
N ILE A 75 -2.28 18.58 -9.26
CA ILE A 75 -3.06 17.42 -9.73
C ILE A 75 -3.09 16.30 -8.66
N LEU A 76 -1.98 16.07 -7.98
CA LEU A 76 -1.85 14.98 -7.00
C LEU A 76 -2.22 15.37 -5.57
N SER A 77 -2.63 16.62 -5.32
CA SER A 77 -3.04 17.06 -3.98
C SER A 77 -4.52 16.75 -3.76
N LYS A 78 -4.84 16.24 -2.55
CA LYS A 78 -6.20 15.83 -2.18
C LYS A 78 -7.17 17.02 -2.01
N ARG A 79 -6.62 18.23 -1.85
CA ARG A 79 -7.34 19.51 -1.83
C ARG A 79 -6.69 20.40 -2.87
N VAL A 80 -7.47 20.89 -3.82
CA VAL A 80 -7.01 21.93 -4.74
C VAL A 80 -6.72 23.16 -3.89
N PRO A 81 -5.48 23.67 -3.85
CA PRO A 81 -5.24 24.98 -3.26
C PRO A 81 -6.12 25.98 -4.03
N LEU A 82 -6.92 26.77 -3.32
CA LEU A 82 -7.56 27.96 -3.88
C LEU A 82 -6.44 28.90 -4.30
N GLU A 83 -5.91 28.75 -5.50
CA GLU A 83 -5.17 29.82 -6.14
C GLU A 83 -6.22 30.87 -6.52
N GLU A 84 -6.09 32.05 -5.91
CA GLU A 84 -6.78 33.26 -6.32
C GLU A 84 -6.66 33.35 -7.84
N VAL A 85 -7.82 33.36 -8.50
CA VAL A 85 -7.92 33.61 -9.93
C VAL A 85 -7.32 34.99 -10.13
N GLY A 86 -6.10 35.05 -10.64
CA GLY A 86 -5.54 36.29 -11.16
C GLY A 86 -6.43 36.73 -12.31
N GLU A 87 -7.17 37.80 -12.08
CA GLU A 87 -7.81 38.58 -13.12
C GLU A 87 -6.71 39.16 -14.02
N GLU A 88 -6.63 38.68 -15.27
CA GLU A 88 -6.10 39.43 -16.41
C GLU A 88 -7.08 39.30 -17.58
#